data_AF-A0A971MMM9-F1
#
_entry.id   AF-A0A971MMM9-F1
#
_cell.length_a   1.000
_cell.length_b   1.000
_cell.length_c   1.000
_cell.angle_alpha   90.00
_cell.angle_beta   90.00
_cell.angle_gamma   90.00
#
_symmetry.space_group_name_H-M   'P 1'
#
loop_
_entity.id
_entity.type
_entity.pdbx_description
1 polymer ?
#
loop_
_entity_poly.entity_id
_entity_poly.type
_entity_poly.pdbx_seq_one_letter_code
_entity_poly.pdbx_strand_id
1 'polypeptide(L)'
;MQILFVVLAILLLILYSPYLLNILRGKTGEFENRMQYEVTASFDYLRDNPWRVLIPVVVIAILLEAAYFISAWLTFKMVVYRGITLGFLGFEVFHLVRTLWYLPGFVSGRVKVDTLIIWPLERTSALAFSIHAVLGLILTIWP
;
A
#
# COMPACT_ATOMS: atom_id res chain seq x y z
N MET A 1 2.96 9.73 -19.73
CA MET A 1 3.08 8.71 -18.66
C MET A 1 4.08 9.11 -17.59
N GLN A 2 5.25 9.65 -17.94
CA GLN A 2 6.27 10.10 -16.97
C GLN A 2 5.76 11.11 -15.93
N ILE A 3 5.05 12.18 -16.35
CA ILE A 3 4.50 13.17 -15.41
C ILE A 3 3.54 12.51 -14.41
N LEU A 4 2.64 11.65 -14.90
CA LEU A 4 1.71 10.90 -14.05
C LEU A 4 2.47 10.01 -13.05
N PHE A 5 3.51 9.30 -13.50
CA PHE A 5 4.36 8.50 -12.63
C PHE A 5 4.99 9.36 -11.53
N VAL A 6 5.59 10.52 -11.87
CA VAL A 6 6.21 11.42 -10.89
C VAL A 6 5.20 11.89 -9.84
N VAL A 7 4.02 12.33 -10.28
CA VAL A 7 2.96 12.78 -9.37
C VAL A 7 2.51 11.65 -8.44
N LEU A 8 2.27 10.45 -8.97
CA LEU A 8 1.85 9.28 -8.19
C LEU A 8 2.96 8.81 -7.24
N ALA A 9 4.21 8.81 -7.68
CA ALA A 9 5.36 8.45 -6.85
C ALA A 9 5.50 9.38 -5.64
N ILE A 10 5.40 10.69 -5.85
CA ILE A 10 5.43 11.69 -4.76
C ILE A 10 4.23 11.51 -3.83
N LEU A 11 3.03 11.33 -4.39
CA LEU A 11 1.81 11.14 -3.60
C LEU A 11 1.90 9.89 -2.71
N LEU A 12 2.36 8.77 -3.26
CA LEU A 12 2.58 7.53 -2.49
C LEU A 12 3.64 7.74 -1.42
N LEU A 13 4.77 8.38 -1.74
CA LEU A 13 5.79 8.67 -0.73
C LEU A 13 5.25 9.52 0.42
N ILE A 14 4.40 10.52 0.14
CA ILE A 14 3.72 11.32 1.17
C ILE A 14 2.81 10.42 2.01
N LEU A 15 1.98 9.59 1.38
CA LEU A 15 1.02 8.71 2.06
C LEU A 15 1.73 7.69 2.98
N TYR A 16 2.81 7.07 2.49
CA TYR A 16 3.57 6.08 3.24
C TYR A 16 4.59 6.69 4.22
N SER A 17 4.92 7.98 4.08
CA SER A 17 5.94 8.63 4.91
C SER A 17 5.73 8.49 6.42
N PRO A 18 4.52 8.57 7.01
CA PRO A 18 4.37 8.42 8.45
C PRO A 18 4.76 7.02 8.91
N TYR A 19 4.41 5.99 8.14
CA TYR A 19 4.78 4.62 8.48
C TYR A 19 6.26 4.36 8.21
N LEU A 20 6.78 4.81 7.06
CA LEU A 20 8.20 4.71 6.70
C LEU A 20 9.10 5.36 7.76
N LEU A 21 8.75 6.53 8.27
CA LEU A 21 9.49 7.20 9.35
C LEU A 21 9.53 6.35 10.62
N ASN A 22 8.43 5.68 10.97
CA ASN A 22 8.40 4.78 12.13
C ASN A 22 9.22 3.50 11.88
N ILE A 23 9.24 2.99 10.65
CA ILE A 23 10.11 1.88 10.23
C ILE A 23 11.58 2.26 10.40
N LEU A 24 12.00 3.39 9.84
CA LEU A 24 13.39 3.86 9.90
C LEU A 24 13.84 4.20 11.33
N ARG A 25 12.92 4.61 12.20
CA ARG A 25 13.20 4.89 13.62
C ARG A 25 13.19 3.63 14.50
N GLY A 26 12.86 2.46 13.97
CA GLY A 26 12.70 1.23 14.75
C GLY A 26 11.51 1.27 15.73
N LYS A 27 10.55 2.19 15.52
CA LYS A 27 9.37 2.40 16.37
C LYS A 27 8.09 1.80 15.77
N THR A 28 8.23 0.76 14.96
CA THR A 28 7.10 0.16 14.24
C THR A 28 6.03 -0.37 15.17
N GLY A 29 6.42 -1.01 16.28
CA GLY A 29 5.47 -1.62 17.23
C GLY A 29 4.49 -0.62 17.84
N GLU A 30 4.95 0.57 18.25
CA GLU A 30 4.07 1.61 18.80
C GLU A 30 3.06 2.10 17.75
N PHE A 31 3.53 2.32 16.52
CA PHE A 31 2.69 2.78 15.42
C PHE A 31 1.65 1.72 15.02
N GLU A 32 2.10 0.47 14.82
CA GLU A 32 1.27 -0.67 14.43
C GLU A 32 0.20 -0.96 15.48
N ASN A 33 0.57 -0.94 16.77
CA ASN A 33 -0.38 -1.09 17.88
C ASN A 33 -1.43 0.03 17.91
N ARG A 34 -1.02 1.28 17.68
CA ARG A 34 -1.95 2.41 17.63
C ARG A 34 -2.91 2.26 16.45
N MET A 35 -2.42 1.95 15.26
CA MET A 35 -3.27 1.75 14.08
C MET A 35 -4.24 0.58 14.28
N GLN A 36 -3.78 -0.52 14.89
CA GLN A 36 -4.63 -1.65 15.22
C GLN A 36 -5.73 -1.26 16.22
N TYR A 37 -5.40 -0.47 17.24
CA TYR A 37 -6.36 0.07 18.19
C TYR A 37 -7.42 0.93 17.48
N GLU A 38 -7.01 1.86 16.63
CA GLU A 38 -7.94 2.75 15.91
C GLU A 38 -8.91 1.98 14.99
N VAL A 39 -8.41 0.97 14.25
CA VAL A 39 -9.24 0.11 13.40
C VAL A 39 -10.21 -0.72 14.25
N THR A 40 -9.75 -1.23 15.40
CA THR A 40 -10.58 -2.03 16.31
C THR A 40 -11.63 -1.17 17.00
N ALA A 41 -11.28 0.04 17.45
CA ALA A 41 -12.20 0.99 18.08
C ALA A 41 -13.26 1.50 17.08
N SER A 42 -12.89 1.59 15.80
CA SER A 42 -13.80 1.98 14.72
C SER A 42 -14.59 0.79 14.15
N PHE A 43 -14.42 -0.43 14.67
CA PHE A 43 -14.91 -1.65 14.04
C PHE A 43 -16.42 -1.65 13.84
N ASP A 44 -17.20 -1.30 14.88
CA ASP A 44 -18.66 -1.28 14.79
C ASP A 44 -19.15 -0.29 13.72
N TYR A 45 -18.52 0.89 13.64
CA TYR A 45 -18.84 1.88 12.61
C TYR A 45 -18.50 1.38 11.20
N LEU A 46 -17.33 0.75 11.03
CA LEU A 46 -16.90 0.17 9.76
C LEU A 46 -17.81 -0.97 9.30
N ARG A 47 -18.32 -1.78 10.24
CA ARG A 47 -19.27 -2.86 9.97
C ARG A 47 -20.65 -2.36 9.58
N ASP A 48 -21.12 -1.30 10.23
CA ASP A 48 -22.47 -0.78 9.97
C ASP A 48 -22.50 0.07 8.69
N ASN A 49 -21.35 0.60 8.25
CA ASN A 49 -21.22 1.45 7.07
C ASN A 49 -20.10 1.04 6.08
N PRO A 50 -19.93 -0.25 5.72
CA PRO A 50 -18.78 -0.73 4.97
C PRO A 50 -18.75 -0.13 3.56
N TRP A 51 -19.93 0.02 2.93
CA TRP A 51 -20.09 0.61 1.60
C TRP A 51 -19.77 2.10 1.54
N ARG A 52 -19.83 2.81 2.68
CA ARG A 52 -19.57 4.25 2.75
C ARG A 52 -18.12 4.57 3.13
N VAL A 53 -17.45 3.66 3.84
CA VAL A 53 -16.13 3.94 4.42
C VAL A 53 -15.10 2.94 3.89
N LEU A 54 -15.26 1.65 4.20
CA LEU A 54 -14.25 0.63 3.92
C LEU A 54 -14.08 0.35 2.42
N ILE A 55 -15.18 0.12 1.71
CA ILE A 55 -15.15 -0.22 0.28
C ILE A 55 -14.56 0.92 -0.56
N PRO A 56 -14.98 2.20 -0.40
CA PRO A 56 -14.35 3.30 -1.12
C PRO A 56 -12.84 3.41 -0.86
N VAL A 57 -12.39 3.23 0.39
CA VAL A 57 -10.96 3.27 0.73
C VAL A 57 -10.19 2.17 0.00
N VAL A 58 -10.68 0.94 0.02
CA VAL A 58 -10.06 -0.19 -0.68
C VAL A 58 -10.04 0.04 -2.19
N VAL A 59 -11.14 0.52 -2.78
CA VAL A 59 -11.22 0.82 -4.21
C VAL A 59 -10.22 1.92 -4.59
N ILE A 60 -10.15 3.01 -3.82
CA ILE A 60 -9.21 4.10 -4.07
C ILE A 60 -7.76 3.58 -3.96
N ALA A 61 -7.44 2.76 -2.97
CA ALA A 61 -6.12 2.17 -2.82
C ALA A 61 -5.73 1.34 -4.06
N ILE A 62 -6.61 0.43 -4.50
CA ILE A 62 -6.39 -0.40 -5.70
C ILE A 62 -6.17 0.46 -6.93
N LEU A 63 -6.99 1.50 -7.14
CA LEU A 63 -6.87 2.39 -8.28
C LEU A 63 -5.55 3.17 -8.25
N LEU A 64 -5.14 3.64 -7.08
CA LEU A 64 -3.89 4.38 -6.88
C LEU A 64 -2.67 3.50 -7.21
N GLU A 65 -2.64 2.28 -6.67
CA GLU A 65 -1.56 1.32 -6.90
C GLU A 65 -1.50 0.86 -8.36
N ALA A 66 -2.65 0.52 -8.96
CA ALA A 66 -2.73 0.13 -10.36
C ALA A 66 -2.25 1.27 -11.28
N ALA A 67 -2.73 2.49 -11.06
CA ALA A 67 -2.29 3.66 -11.82
C ALA A 67 -0.78 3.88 -11.69
N TYR A 68 -0.23 3.70 -10.48
CA TYR A 68 1.19 3.82 -10.23
C TYR A 68 2.00 2.78 -11.01
N PHE A 69 1.70 1.49 -10.87
CA PHE A 69 2.45 0.44 -11.57
C PHE A 69 2.32 0.53 -13.09
N ILE A 70 1.14 0.84 -13.62
CA ILE A 70 0.94 1.06 -15.05
C ILE A 70 1.77 2.25 -15.52
N SER A 71 1.75 3.36 -14.81
CA SER A 71 2.52 4.55 -15.17
C SER A 71 4.03 4.28 -15.14
N ALA A 72 4.53 3.52 -14.16
CA ALA A 72 5.92 3.12 -14.05
C ALA A 72 6.34 2.22 -15.23
N TRP A 73 5.53 1.21 -15.56
CA TRP A 73 5.80 0.27 -16.64
C TRP A 73 5.89 0.94 -18.02
N LEU A 74 5.00 1.92 -18.25
CA LEU A 74 4.97 2.70 -19.49
C LEU A 74 6.06 3.77 -19.56
N THR A 75 6.55 4.25 -18.42
CA THR A 75 7.58 5.30 -18.35
C THR A 75 8.98 4.71 -18.59
N PHE A 76 9.33 3.62 -17.91
CA PHE A 76 10.69 3.07 -17.96
C PHE A 76 10.78 1.88 -18.91
N LYS A 77 11.72 1.96 -19.86
CA LYS A 77 12.01 0.85 -20.80
C LYS A 77 13.17 -0.04 -20.35
N MET A 78 13.93 0.39 -19.33
CA MET A 78 15.07 -0.35 -18.80
C MET A 78 14.61 -1.70 -18.25
N VAL A 79 15.22 -2.79 -18.75
CA VAL A 79 14.84 -4.18 -18.40
C VAL A 79 14.96 -4.41 -16.90
N VAL A 80 16.04 -3.91 -16.28
CA VAL A 80 16.27 -4.04 -14.84
C VAL A 80 15.14 -3.42 -14.03
N TYR A 81 14.78 -2.16 -14.30
CA TYR A 81 13.71 -1.49 -13.58
C TYR A 81 12.36 -2.19 -13.78
N ARG A 82 12.05 -2.63 -15.01
CA ARG A 82 10.84 -3.42 -15.29
C ARG A 82 10.78 -4.74 -14.52
N GLY A 83 11.92 -5.42 -14.39
CA GLY A 83 12.03 -6.63 -13.57
C GLY A 83 11.68 -6.37 -12.11
N ILE A 84 12.20 -5.28 -11.54
CA ILE A 84 11.87 -4.84 -10.18
C ILE A 84 10.37 -4.48 -10.08
N THR A 85 9.83 -3.74 -11.05
CA THR A 85 8.39 -3.39 -11.10
C THR A 85 7.51 -4.64 -11.09
N LEU A 86 7.84 -5.67 -11.87
CA LEU A 86 7.09 -6.94 -11.89
C LEU A 86 7.18 -7.68 -10.56
N GLY A 87 8.36 -7.70 -9.93
CA GLY A 87 8.55 -8.31 -8.62
C GLY A 87 7.65 -7.68 -7.56
N PHE A 88 7.64 -6.34 -7.50
CA PHE A 88 6.77 -5.62 -6.57
C PHE A 88 5.30 -5.73 -6.92
N LEU A 89 4.93 -5.65 -8.20
CA LEU A 89 3.55 -5.87 -8.63
C LEU A 89 3.05 -7.26 -8.21
N GLY A 90 3.86 -8.30 -8.35
CA GLY A 90 3.50 -9.65 -7.92
C GLY A 90 3.28 -9.75 -6.40
N PHE A 91 4.15 -9.11 -5.62
CA PHE A 91 4.00 -9.02 -4.17
C PHE A 91 2.73 -8.28 -3.76
N GLU A 92 2.45 -7.13 -4.38
CA GLU A 92 1.24 -6.34 -4.09
C GLU A 92 -0.05 -7.04 -4.53
N VAL A 93 -0.03 -7.76 -5.66
CA VAL A 93 -1.16 -8.61 -6.06
C VAL A 93 -1.42 -9.70 -5.01
N PHE A 94 -0.38 -10.37 -4.51
CA PHE A 94 -0.55 -11.34 -3.43
C PHE A 94 -1.11 -10.69 -2.16
N HIS A 95 -0.55 -9.55 -1.76
CA HIS A 95 -1.02 -8.79 -0.62
C HIS A 95 -2.51 -8.43 -0.74
N LEU A 96 -2.88 -7.84 -1.88
CA LEU A 96 -4.23 -7.39 -2.18
C LEU A 96 -5.22 -8.54 -2.18
N VAL A 97 -4.90 -9.64 -2.89
CA VAL A 97 -5.78 -10.83 -2.95
C VAL A 97 -6.03 -11.37 -1.55
N ARG A 98 -5.01 -11.45 -0.72
CA ARG A 98 -5.14 -11.88 0.67
C ARG A 98 -6.06 -10.94 1.46
N THR A 99 -5.83 -9.63 1.39
CA THR A 99 -6.64 -8.63 2.10
C THR A 99 -8.11 -8.71 1.66
N LEU A 100 -8.37 -8.78 0.35
CA LEU A 100 -9.71 -8.93 -0.22
C LEU A 100 -10.38 -10.25 0.17
N TRP A 101 -9.62 -11.34 0.31
CA TRP A 101 -10.15 -12.63 0.75
C TRP A 101 -10.71 -12.57 2.18
N TYR A 102 -10.00 -11.88 3.09
CA TYR A 102 -10.41 -11.75 4.49
C TYR A 102 -11.39 -10.60 4.75
N LEU A 103 -11.51 -9.63 3.84
CA LEU A 103 -12.34 -8.45 4.00
C LEU A 103 -13.83 -8.75 4.29
N PRO A 104 -14.52 -9.67 3.59
CA PRO A 104 -15.92 -10.01 3.91
C PRO A 104 -16.06 -10.68 5.28
N GLY A 105 -15.06 -11.48 5.67
CA GLY A 105 -14.98 -12.10 7.00
C GLY A 105 -14.83 -11.04 8.10
N PHE A 106 -14.03 -10.01 7.84
CA PHE A 106 -13.83 -8.88 8.74
C PHE A 106 -15.11 -8.06 8.90
N VAL A 107 -15.73 -7.67 7.78
CA VAL A 107 -17.01 -6.94 7.79
C VAL A 107 -18.11 -7.73 8.50
N SER A 108 -18.13 -9.06 8.39
CA SER A 108 -19.10 -9.90 9.12
C SER A 108 -18.74 -10.19 10.59
N GLY A 109 -17.61 -9.68 11.10
CA GLY A 109 -17.14 -9.93 12.47
C GLY A 109 -16.59 -11.33 12.73
N ARG A 110 -16.43 -12.15 11.69
CA ARG A 110 -15.89 -13.51 11.79
C ARG A 110 -14.36 -13.54 11.77
N VAL A 111 -13.75 -12.49 11.24
CA VAL A 111 -12.29 -12.33 11.12
C VAL A 111 -11.86 -11.11 11.94
N LYS A 112 -10.82 -11.30 12.75
CA LYS A 112 -10.24 -10.23 13.58
C LYS A 112 -9.31 -9.33 12.76
N VAL A 113 -9.02 -8.14 13.28
CA VAL A 113 -8.14 -7.14 12.63
C VAL A 113 -6.74 -7.68 12.37
N ASP A 114 -6.16 -8.45 13.29
CA ASP A 114 -4.84 -9.09 13.18
C ASP A 114 -4.76 -10.15 12.07
N THR A 115 -5.89 -10.75 11.71
CA THR A 115 -5.97 -11.62 10.55
C THR A 115 -6.15 -10.81 9.27
N LEU A 116 -6.85 -9.67 9.30
CA LEU A 116 -6.99 -8.83 8.11
C LEU A 116 -5.63 -8.17 7.76
N ILE A 117 -5.00 -7.53 8.74
CA ILE A 117 -3.78 -6.73 8.60
C ILE A 117 -2.59 -7.53 9.16
N ILE A 118 -1.66 -7.92 8.28
CA ILE A 118 -0.38 -8.52 8.70
C ILE A 118 0.69 -7.44 8.67
N TRP A 119 1.03 -6.89 9.84
CA TRP A 119 2.01 -5.81 9.95
C TRP A 119 3.38 -6.07 9.30
N PRO A 120 4.00 -7.26 9.43
CA PRO A 120 5.22 -7.55 8.68
C PRO A 120 5.09 -7.39 7.16
N LEU A 121 3.90 -7.67 6.63
CA LEU A 121 3.61 -7.60 5.21
C LEU A 121 3.32 -6.16 4.78
N GLU A 122 2.53 -5.42 5.56
CA GLU A 122 2.34 -3.96 5.39
C GLU A 122 3.68 -3.21 5.40
N ARG A 123 4.57 -3.59 6.32
CA ARG A 123 5.93 -3.03 6.42
C ARG A 123 6.75 -3.28 5.17
N THR A 124 6.68 -4.51 4.66
CA THR A 124 7.40 -4.90 3.45
C THR A 124 6.85 -4.15 2.23
N SER A 125 5.52 -4.03 2.12
CA SER A 125 4.85 -3.22 1.10
C SER A 125 5.30 -1.76 1.14
N ALA A 126 5.23 -1.12 2.31
CA ALA A 126 5.63 0.28 2.49
C ALA A 126 7.09 0.53 2.10
N LEU A 127 8.00 -0.39 2.46
CA LEU A 127 9.40 -0.33 2.05
C LEU A 127 9.58 -0.53 0.55
N ALA A 128 8.94 -1.55 -0.02
CA ALA A 128 9.01 -1.87 -1.44
C ALA A 128 8.52 -0.71 -2.32
N PHE A 129 7.33 -0.17 -2.01
CA PHE A 129 6.79 1.01 -2.70
C PHE A 129 7.71 2.21 -2.60
N SER A 130 8.23 2.49 -1.39
CA SER A 130 9.11 3.63 -1.18
C SER A 130 10.41 3.51 -1.97
N ILE A 131 11.05 2.33 -1.95
CA ILE A 131 12.27 2.06 -2.72
C ILE A 131 12.00 2.17 -4.22
N HIS A 132 10.91 1.56 -4.71
CA HIS A 132 10.53 1.64 -6.11
C HIS A 132 10.28 3.08 -6.58
N ALA A 133 9.54 3.86 -5.78
CA ALA A 133 9.23 5.24 -6.07
C ALA A 133 10.48 6.11 -6.11
N VAL A 134 11.35 5.99 -5.10
CA VAL A 134 12.63 6.73 -5.06
C VAL A 134 13.52 6.35 -6.24
N LEU A 135 13.67 5.05 -6.53
CA LEU A 135 14.47 4.59 -7.66
C LEU A 135 13.95 5.14 -8.99
N GLY A 136 12.64 5.08 -9.22
CA GLY A 136 12.04 5.62 -10.44
C GLY A 136 12.18 7.13 -10.53
N LEU A 137 12.02 7.87 -9.43
CA LEU A 137 12.26 9.32 -9.41
C LEU A 137 13.71 9.67 -9.75
N ILE A 138 14.68 8.93 -9.21
CA ILE A 138 16.09 9.09 -9.56
C ILE A 138 16.30 8.85 -11.05
N LEU A 139 15.79 7.75 -11.60
CA LEU A 139 15.87 7.43 -13.04
C LEU A 139 15.11 8.42 -13.93
N THR A 140 14.17 9.19 -13.37
CA THR A 140 13.47 10.26 -14.11
C THR A 140 14.36 11.49 -14.27
N ILE A 141 15.17 11.80 -13.25
CA ILE A 141 16.06 12.96 -13.20
C ILE A 141 17.39 12.64 -13.89
N TRP A 142 17.90 11.43 -13.69
CA TRP A 142 19.15 10.90 -14.24
C TRP A 142 18.86 9.57 -14.97
N PRO A 143 18.39 9.64 -16.22
CA PRO A 143 17.97 8.47 -17.01
C PRO A 143 19.11 7.54 -17.44
#